data_AF-A0A843HUE1-F1
#
_entry.id   AF-A0A843HUE1-F1
#
_cell.length_a   1.000
_cell.length_b   1.000
_cell.length_c   1.000
_cell.angle_alpha   90.00
_cell.angle_beta   90.00
_cell.angle_gamma   90.00
#
_symmetry.space_group_name_H-M   'P 1'
#
loop_
_entity.id
_entity.type
_entity.pdbx_description
1 polymer ?
#
loop_
_entity_poly.entity_id
_entity_poly.type
_entity_poly.pdbx_seq_one_letter_code
_entity_poly.pdbx_strand_id
1 'polypeptide(L)'
;MARERSVTRTINVTTVNAITMNIETKNVETKAFTISGDTPSQDIALKQAKKLYETSTLKIVAIESMTTVEKLYGMSEVEFLKYAKELDPTTRKALN
;
A
#
# COMPACT_ATOMS: atom_id res chain seq x y z
N MET A 1 6.64 33.72 7.59
CA MET A 1 6.08 32.39 7.92
C MET A 1 7.23 31.40 7.87
N ALA A 2 7.53 30.72 8.97
CA ALA A 2 8.61 29.72 8.98
C ALA A 2 8.21 28.54 8.09
N ARG A 3 9.14 28.06 7.25
CA ARG A 3 8.92 26.88 6.41
C ARG A 3 8.69 25.68 7.32
N GLU A 4 7.49 25.12 7.27
CA GLU A 4 7.18 23.87 7.96
C GLU A 4 8.08 22.76 7.39
N ARG A 5 8.72 22.00 8.29
CA ARG A 5 9.57 20.89 7.87
C ARG A 5 8.70 19.73 7.39
N SER A 6 9.03 19.19 6.22
CA SER A 6 8.28 18.10 5.60
C SER A 6 9.18 16.94 5.23
N VAL A 7 8.63 15.74 5.34
CA VAL A 7 9.24 14.51 4.84
C VAL A 7 8.58 14.17 3.51
N THR A 8 9.38 13.98 2.47
CA THR A 8 8.90 13.53 1.16
C THR A 8 9.54 12.21 0.76
N ARG A 9 8.78 11.36 0.07
CA ARG A 9 9.28 10.09 -0.46
C ARG A 9 8.58 9.75 -1.77
N THR A 10 9.37 9.40 -2.78
CA THR A 10 8.86 8.79 -4.00
C THR A 10 8.58 7.32 -3.75
N ILE A 11 7.37 6.88 -4.09
CA ILE A 11 6.90 5.50 -3.90
C ILE A 11 6.34 5.00 -5.24
N ASN A 12 6.71 3.77 -5.60
CA ASN A 12 6.06 3.05 -6.69
C ASN A 12 4.73 2.54 -6.17
N VAL A 13 3.64 3.06 -6.75
CA VAL A 13 2.28 2.74 -6.34
C VAL A 13 1.64 1.90 -7.41
N THR A 14 1.22 0.71 -7.04
CA THR A 14 0.48 -0.17 -7.93
C THR A 14 -1.00 -0.11 -7.58
N THR A 15 -1.80 0.37 -8.53
CA THR A 15 -3.26 0.25 -8.47
C THR A 15 -3.64 -1.08 -9.10
N VAL A 16 -4.44 -1.87 -8.40
CA VAL A 16 -4.85 -3.21 -8.82
C VAL A 16 -6.37 -3.28 -8.86
N ASN A 17 -6.95 -3.56 -10.02
CA ASN A 17 -8.35 -3.88 -10.16
C ASN A 17 -8.52 -5.38 -9.94
N ALA A 18 -9.21 -5.76 -8.88
CA ALA A 18 -9.38 -7.14 -8.48
C ALA A 18 -10.85 -7.52 -8.44
N ILE A 19 -11.14 -8.75 -8.87
CA ILE A 19 -12.44 -9.37 -8.70
C ILE A 19 -12.55 -9.78 -7.23
N THR A 20 -13.57 -9.26 -6.56
CA THR A 20 -13.83 -9.52 -5.16
C THR A 20 -15.19 -10.17 -4.97
N MET A 21 -15.32 -10.97 -3.92
CA MET A 21 -16.56 -11.62 -3.52
C MET A 21 -16.86 -11.26 -2.08
N ASN A 22 -18.08 -10.78 -1.84
CA ASN A 22 -18.60 -10.63 -0.49
C ASN A 22 -19.36 -11.90 -0.08
N ILE A 23 -18.93 -12.56 0.99
CA ILE A 23 -19.48 -13.83 1.46
C ILE A 23 -20.91 -13.66 2.00
N GLU A 24 -21.22 -12.53 2.64
CA GLU A 24 -22.54 -12.30 3.25
C GLU A 24 -23.60 -12.03 2.19
N THR A 25 -23.29 -11.14 1.25
CA THR A 25 -24.23 -10.74 0.19
C THR A 25 -24.18 -11.65 -1.03
N LYS A 26 -23.16 -12.52 -1.11
CA LYS A 26 -22.87 -13.42 -2.25
C LYS A 26 -22.67 -12.67 -3.58
N ASN A 27 -22.29 -11.40 -3.50
CA ASN A 27 -22.07 -10.56 -4.67
C ASN A 27 -20.59 -10.59 -5.09
N VAL A 28 -20.38 -10.58 -6.40
CA VAL A 28 -19.05 -10.48 -7.03
C VAL A 28 -18.94 -9.12 -7.72
N GLU A 29 -17.88 -8.39 -7.42
CA GLU A 29 -17.66 -7.04 -7.92
C GLU A 29 -16.17 -6.74 -8.12
N THR A 30 -15.85 -5.91 -9.10
CA THR A 30 -14.47 -5.44 -9.34
C THR A 30 -14.18 -4.22 -8.47
N LYS A 31 -13.12 -4.28 -7.66
CA LYS A 31 -12.66 -3.17 -6.81
C LYS A 31 -11.21 -2.81 -7.09
N ALA A 32 -10.92 -1.52 -7.00
CA ALA A 32 -9.57 -1.00 -7.08
C ALA A 32 -8.91 -0.99 -5.69
N PHE A 33 -7.70 -1.51 -5.60
CA PHE A 33 -6.86 -1.51 -4.41
C PHE A 33 -5.52 -0.83 -4.69
N THR A 34 -4.87 -0.32 -3.65
CA THR A 34 -3.59 0.39 -3.79
C THR A 34 -2.51 -0.29 -2.98
N ILE A 35 -1.58 -0.96 -3.65
CA ILE A 35 -0.45 -1.60 -2.98
C ILE A 35 0.82 -0.79 -3.20
N SER A 36 1.62 -0.68 -2.14
CA SER A 36 2.91 0.02 -2.18
C SER A 36 4.02 -0.92 -2.61
N GLY A 37 4.93 -0.44 -3.45
CA GLY A 37 6.10 -1.17 -3.92
C GLY A 37 5.90 -1.83 -5.28
N ASP A 38 6.99 -2.40 -5.79
CA ASP A 38 7.00 -3.09 -7.07
C ASP A 38 6.37 -4.47 -6.93
N THR A 39 5.33 -4.71 -7.73
CA THR A 39 4.72 -6.02 -7.87
C THR A 39 4.96 -6.53 -9.29
N PRO A 40 6.03 -7.31 -9.50
CA PRO A 40 6.45 -7.70 -10.85
C PRO A 40 5.48 -8.69 -11.52
N SER A 41 4.54 -9.28 -10.77
CA SER A 41 3.52 -10.18 -11.32
C SER A 41 2.17 -10.03 -10.63
N GLN A 42 1.11 -10.41 -11.34
CA GLN A 42 -0.26 -10.44 -10.81
C GLN A 42 -0.41 -11.40 -9.62
N ASP A 43 0.32 -12.52 -9.58
CA ASP A 43 0.32 -13.45 -8.43
C ASP A 43 0.85 -12.79 -7.15
N ILE A 44 1.93 -12.01 -7.28
CA ILE A 44 2.51 -11.27 -6.15
C ILE A 44 1.53 -10.19 -5.69
N ALA A 45 0.95 -9.44 -6.64
CA ALA A 45 -0.07 -8.44 -6.36
C ALA A 45 -1.30 -9.05 -5.67
N LEU A 46 -1.77 -10.22 -6.10
CA LEU A 46 -2.89 -10.93 -5.48
C LEU A 46 -2.58 -11.30 -4.03
N LYS A 47 -1.41 -11.88 -3.75
CA LYS A 47 -1.00 -12.24 -2.38
C LYS A 47 -0.92 -11.03 -1.47
N GLN A 48 -0.37 -9.93 -1.97
CA GLN A 48 -0.28 -8.67 -1.21
C GLN A 48 -1.67 -8.07 -0.96
N ALA A 49 -2.51 -7.99 -2.00
CA ALA A 49 -3.87 -7.48 -1.88
C ALA A 49 -4.67 -8.31 -0.86
N LYS A 50 -4.54 -9.63 -0.89
CA LYS A 50 -5.18 -10.52 0.09
C LYS A 50 -4.76 -10.21 1.52
N LYS A 51 -3.45 -10.09 1.75
CA LYS A 51 -2.90 -9.78 3.08
C LYS A 51 -3.37 -8.43 3.61
N LEU A 52 -3.53 -7.44 2.74
CA LEU A 52 -3.84 -6.06 3.13
C LEU A 52 -5.34 -5.79 3.26
N TYR A 53 -6.17 -6.45 2.45
CA TYR A 53 -7.57 -6.05 2.26
C TYR A 53 -8.60 -7.16 2.44
N GLU A 54 -8.21 -8.45 2.49
CA GLU A 54 -9.19 -9.47 2.83
C GLU A 54 -9.67 -9.32 4.27
N THR A 55 -10.96 -9.52 4.44
CA THR A 55 -11.61 -9.59 5.75
C THR A 55 -12.31 -10.94 5.89
N SER A 56 -13.08 -11.11 6.97
CA SER A 56 -13.99 -12.26 7.12
C SER A 56 -15.07 -12.29 6.05
N THR A 57 -15.46 -11.13 5.50
CA THR A 57 -16.58 -10.99 4.56
C THR A 57 -16.13 -10.71 3.14
N LEU A 58 -15.00 -10.02 2.94
CA LEU A 58 -14.47 -9.68 1.62
C LEU A 58 -13.32 -10.62 1.24
N LYS A 59 -13.50 -11.35 0.13
CA LYS A 59 -12.48 -12.20 -0.48
C LYS A 59 -12.03 -11.66 -1.82
N ILE A 60 -10.73 -11.74 -2.09
CA ILE A 60 -10.15 -11.32 -3.36
C ILE A 60 -9.86 -12.57 -4.19
N VAL A 61 -10.53 -12.70 -5.33
CA VAL A 61 -10.50 -13.92 -6.13
C VAL A 61 -9.34 -13.88 -7.12
N ALA A 62 -9.27 -12.82 -7.92
CA ALA A 62 -8.29 -12.67 -8.99
C ALA A 62 -7.99 -11.19 -9.26
N ILE A 63 -6.85 -10.92 -9.88
CA ILE A 63 -6.52 -9.60 -10.41
C ILE A 63 -6.94 -9.55 -11.87
N GLU A 64 -7.73 -8.54 -12.23
CA GLU A 64 -8.14 -8.28 -13.62
C GLU A 64 -7.09 -7.42 -14.34
N SER A 65 -6.64 -6.35 -13.68
CA SER A 65 -5.60 -5.46 -14.23
C SER A 65 -4.79 -4.80 -13.12
N MET A 66 -3.56 -4.39 -13.45
CA MET A 66 -2.71 -3.63 -12.54
C MET A 66 -1.90 -2.57 -13.30
N THR A 67 -1.68 -1.44 -12.65
CA THR A 67 -0.88 -0.33 -13.19
C THR A 67 0.02 0.23 -12.10
N THR A 68 1.33 0.27 -12.36
CA THR A 68 2.32 0.85 -11.45
C THR A 68 2.73 2.23 -11.93
N VAL A 69 2.73 3.20 -11.02
CA VAL A 69 3.15 4.58 -11.29
C VAL A 69 4.01 5.09 -10.14
N GLU A 70 5.08 5.82 -10.46
CA GLU A 70 5.87 6.53 -9.46
C GLU A 70 5.11 7.77 -9.00
N LYS A 71 4.95 7.93 -7.68
CA LYS A 71 4.27 9.09 -7.08
C LYS A 71 5.09 9.66 -5.93
N LEU A 72 5.18 10.99 -5.88
CA LEU A 72 5.79 11.72 -4.77
C LEU A 72 4.74 11.94 -3.67
N TYR A 73 5.01 11.40 -2.49
CA TYR A 73 4.21 11.65 -1.28
C TYR A 73 4.97 12.59 -0.35
N GLY A 74 4.22 13.38 0.42
CA GLY A 74 4.77 14.26 1.44
C GLY A 74 3.83 14.38 2.64
N MET A 75 4.40 14.58 3.82
CA MET A 75 3.69 14.88 5.06
C MET A 75 4.55 15.75 5.99
N SER A 76 3.94 16.36 6.99
CA SER A 76 4.69 17.13 8.00
C SER A 76 5.62 16.21 8.82
N GLU A 77 6.74 16.74 9.33
CA GLU A 77 7.60 15.97 10.25
C GLU A 77 6.85 15.53 11.51
N VAL A 78 5.89 16.34 11.99
CA VAL A 78 5.10 16.03 13.18
C VAL A 78 4.20 14.81 12.95
N GLU A 79 3.50 14.76 11.81
CA GLU A 79 2.71 13.58 11.46
C GLU A 79 3.60 12.37 11.18
N PHE A 80 4.76 12.57 10.55
CA PHE A 80 5.72 11.49 10.34
C PHE A 80 6.14 10.86 11.66
N LEU A 81 6.57 11.66 12.64
CA LEU A 81 6.96 11.17 13.97
C LEU A 81 5.81 10.47 14.71
N LYS A 82 4.56 10.89 14.49
CA LYS A 82 3.38 10.29 15.11
C LYS A 82 3.10 8.87 14.61
N TYR A 83 3.27 8.61 13.31
CA TYR A 83 2.89 7.33 12.69
C TYR A 83 4.08 6.43 12.37
N ALA A 84 5.29 6.99 12.26
CA ALA A 84 6.50 6.22 12.00
C ALA A 84 6.93 5.42 13.22
N LYS A 85 7.53 4.26 12.97
CA LYS A 85 8.19 3.45 13.98
C LYS A 85 9.69 3.75 13.92
N GLU A 86 10.28 4.13 15.05
CA GLU A 86 11.73 4.24 15.17
C GLU A 86 12.40 2.87 14.95
N LEU A 87 13.45 2.85 14.13
CA LEU A 87 14.16 1.62 13.80
C LEU A 87 15.27 1.36 14.82
N ASP A 88 15.47 0.08 15.16
CA ASP A 88 16.47 -0.34 16.12
C ASP A 88 17.90 0.03 15.64
N PRO A 89 18.69 0.77 16.45
CA PRO A 89 20.08 1.14 16.14
C PRO A 89 20.98 -0.01 15.70
N THR A 90 20.73 -1.23 16.17
CA THR A 90 21.54 -2.42 15.89
C THR A 90 21.27 -3.03 14.52
N THR A 91 20.04 -2.88 13.99
CA THR A 91 19.62 -3.49 12.72
C THR A 91 19.55 -2.49 11.58
N ARG A 92 19.48 -1.20 11.90
CA ARG A 92 19.40 -0.13 10.90
C ARG A 92 20.78 0.23 10.35
N LYS A 93 20.78 0.86 9.18
CA LYS A 93 22.00 1.48 8.62
C LYS A 93 22.54 2.55 9.59
N ALA A 94 23.86 2.61 9.75
CA ALA A 94 24.52 3.62 10.57
C ALA A 94 24.09 5.04 10.15
N LEU A 95 23.87 5.93 11.13
CA LEU A 95 23.76 7.36 10.83
C LEU A 95 25.16 7.89 10.58
N ASN A 96 25.28 8.71 9.54
CA ASN A 96 26.48 9.50 9.30
C ASN A 96 26.47 10.76 10.15
#